data_AF-A0A6A5R205-F1
#
_entry.id   AF-A0A6A5R205-F1
#
_cell.length_a   1.000
_cell.length_b   1.000
_cell.length_c   1.000
_cell.angle_alpha   90.00
_cell.angle_beta   90.00
_cell.angle_gamma   90.00
#
_symmetry.space_group_name_H-M   'P 1'
#
loop_
_entity.id
_entity.type
_entity.pdbx_description
1 polymer ?
#
loop_
_entity_poly.entity_id
_entity_poly.type
_entity_poly.pdbx_seq_one_letter_code
_entity_poly.pdbx_strand_id
1 'polypeptide(L)'
;MRFKSLIFVPLVLANVEFLSINLKGWQGCNNAQSAKISAAWENAVRMAAAVKDTVDLNEAASVEYFGPPVFSADYKDEIRGVFASTATFSQGSKWVPTPFKWDAYVRCDNWRGNCNTRGVAAYIANTIGTPDGKDAESDDEREGSTPVINFCPMWFWLPSLKEKIALNQNEKISVRYDLESYIRNRDSSMLHELMHADSITFKKNDKRHIWDMKFRIKAPVGKNAWRKAYGPGYSKLYTRVEEVFGSGYTTTNADSFAIYALAKTVQEALGNKYPYLPRAYNENIEDQNKGFNMPVPVHRDNDVLSWVPNTDGYFNVQEAPQDQACSAAEGENECPPGVEFSKLVDDSKYPQSYLDERKKWLEEIKNMTFDKLPDLPTSDAPVPDNVSLKCNYDETFLNPAPPMDTSFAKDKISDFCKLSGNITLDDSKQPQVQTHYDNRAVGLYPYVAWNAGDPRCVERGSGKIEEDHCLAMFDKLIVQCPSFPPEMTHGGAKVENCLVFGFDVWWDYQMIAAMRFRTESGLGKEMK
;
A
#
# COMPACT_ATOMS: atom_id res chain seq x y z
N MET A 1 -43.48 -60.25 0.07
CA MET A 1 -43.01 -58.85 0.09
C MET A 1 -42.21 -58.64 1.37
N ARG A 2 -40.88 -58.53 1.27
CA ARG A 2 -40.01 -58.23 2.42
C ARG A 2 -39.69 -56.73 2.39
N PHE A 3 -40.19 -55.98 3.37
CA PHE A 3 -39.78 -54.60 3.61
C PHE A 3 -38.31 -54.59 4.04
N LYS A 4 -37.45 -53.94 3.25
CA LYS A 4 -36.08 -53.61 3.65
C LYS A 4 -36.16 -52.44 4.65
N SER A 5 -35.71 -52.67 5.87
CA SER A 5 -35.49 -51.63 6.86
C SER A 5 -34.51 -50.59 6.31
N LEU A 6 -34.96 -49.34 6.20
CA LEU A 6 -34.06 -48.19 6.05
C LEU A 6 -33.29 -48.03 7.35
N ILE A 7 -31.97 -48.22 7.28
CA ILE A 7 -31.04 -47.83 8.32
C ILE A 7 -30.94 -46.31 8.28
N PHE A 8 -31.51 -45.63 9.28
CA PHE A 8 -31.23 -44.22 9.53
C PHE A 8 -29.79 -44.12 10.06
N VAL A 9 -28.88 -43.67 9.20
CA VAL A 9 -27.58 -43.17 9.65
C VAL A 9 -27.85 -41.80 10.28
N PRO A 10 -27.54 -41.58 11.56
CA PRO A 10 -27.60 -40.25 12.13
C PRO A 10 -26.56 -39.39 11.39
N LEU A 11 -27.04 -38.46 10.56
CA LEU A 11 -26.22 -37.35 10.08
C LEU A 11 -25.85 -36.55 11.33
N VAL A 12 -24.63 -36.73 11.81
CA VAL A 12 -23.98 -35.71 12.62
C VAL A 12 -23.77 -34.54 11.65
N LEU A 13 -24.75 -33.65 11.59
CA LEU A 13 -24.55 -32.31 11.03
C LEU A 13 -23.49 -31.68 11.92
N ALA A 14 -22.22 -31.79 11.53
CA ALA A 14 -21.20 -30.86 12.00
C ALA A 14 -21.80 -29.46 11.85
N ASN A 15 -21.64 -28.61 12.86
CA ASN A 15 -22.15 -27.24 12.90
C ASN A 15 -21.53 -26.43 11.75
N VAL A 16 -22.05 -26.58 10.53
CA VAL A 16 -21.70 -25.74 9.40
C VAL A 16 -22.65 -24.55 9.45
N GLU A 17 -22.32 -23.57 10.28
CA GLU A 17 -22.90 -22.23 10.18
C GLU A 17 -22.42 -21.61 8.87
N PHE A 18 -23.18 -21.81 7.79
CA PHE A 18 -22.99 -21.06 6.55
C PHE A 18 -23.48 -19.62 6.78
N LEU A 19 -22.59 -18.77 7.26
CA LEU A 19 -22.81 -17.33 7.37
C LEU A 19 -22.51 -16.68 6.03
N SER A 20 -23.52 -16.21 5.30
CA SER A 20 -23.31 -15.39 4.09
C SER A 20 -23.55 -13.92 4.42
N ILE A 21 -22.59 -13.05 4.10
CA ILE A 21 -22.76 -11.60 4.23
C ILE A 21 -23.13 -10.98 2.90
N ASN A 22 -24.10 -10.06 2.92
CA ASN A 22 -24.48 -9.28 1.74
C ASN A 22 -23.95 -7.85 1.86
N LEU A 23 -23.38 -7.33 0.78
CA LEU A 23 -23.14 -5.91 0.64
C LEU A 23 -24.48 -5.17 0.46
N LYS A 24 -24.74 -4.16 1.30
CA LYS A 24 -25.92 -3.30 1.28
C LYS A 24 -25.53 -1.82 1.38
N GLY A 25 -26.52 -0.94 1.43
CA GLY A 25 -26.29 0.47 1.75
C GLY A 25 -25.91 1.35 0.56
N TRP A 26 -24.87 1.01 -0.20
CA TRP A 26 -24.32 1.76 -1.35
C TRP A 26 -24.39 3.30 -1.24
N GLN A 27 -24.34 3.88 -0.04
CA GLN A 27 -24.60 5.30 0.15
C GLN A 27 -23.47 6.13 -0.48
N GLY A 28 -23.83 7.10 -1.32
CA GLY A 28 -22.86 7.93 -2.04
C GLY A 28 -22.08 7.21 -3.15
N CYS A 29 -22.37 5.93 -3.43
CA CYS A 29 -21.70 5.17 -4.47
C CYS A 29 -22.42 5.29 -5.81
N ASN A 30 -21.65 5.53 -6.89
CA ASN A 30 -22.16 5.37 -8.26
C ASN A 30 -21.96 3.93 -8.76
N ASN A 31 -22.58 3.59 -9.90
CA ASN A 31 -22.54 2.24 -10.45
C ASN A 31 -21.12 1.70 -10.70
N ALA A 32 -20.18 2.55 -11.13
CA ALA A 32 -18.80 2.15 -11.39
C ALA A 32 -18.04 1.85 -10.08
N GLN A 33 -18.26 2.67 -9.05
CA GLN A 33 -17.74 2.43 -7.71
C GLN A 33 -18.29 1.12 -7.14
N SER A 34 -19.61 0.90 -7.24
CA SER A 34 -20.25 -0.32 -6.74
C SER A 34 -19.73 -1.59 -7.43
N ALA A 35 -19.47 -1.52 -8.73
CA ALA A 35 -18.87 -2.63 -9.47
C ALA A 35 -17.44 -2.95 -8.99
N LYS A 36 -16.60 -1.92 -8.78
CA LYS A 36 -15.24 -2.09 -8.24
C LYS A 36 -15.25 -2.69 -6.83
N ILE A 37 -16.14 -2.22 -5.95
CA ILE A 37 -16.30 -2.75 -4.59
C ILE A 37 -16.74 -4.21 -4.62
N SER A 38 -17.73 -4.55 -5.45
CA SER A 38 -18.24 -5.92 -5.57
C SER A 38 -17.14 -6.88 -6.06
N ALA A 39 -16.35 -6.46 -7.06
CA ALA A 39 -15.24 -7.25 -7.56
C ALA A 39 -14.14 -7.45 -6.49
N ALA A 40 -13.78 -6.38 -5.77
CA ALA A 40 -12.78 -6.46 -4.71
C ALA A 40 -13.23 -7.34 -3.54
N TRP A 41 -14.50 -7.29 -3.17
CA TRP A 41 -15.10 -8.18 -2.18
C TRP A 41 -14.96 -9.64 -2.58
N GLU A 42 -15.39 -10.00 -3.80
CA GLU A 42 -15.28 -11.38 -4.29
C GLU A 42 -13.83 -11.87 -4.30
N ASN A 43 -12.89 -11.02 -4.70
CA ASN A 43 -11.46 -11.34 -4.71
C ASN A 43 -10.90 -11.50 -3.29
N ALA A 44 -11.21 -10.59 -2.36
CA ALA A 44 -10.79 -10.67 -0.96
C ALA A 44 -11.29 -11.97 -0.30
N VAL A 45 -12.56 -12.33 -0.51
CA VAL A 45 -13.14 -13.58 -0.01
C VAL A 45 -12.45 -14.79 -0.64
N ARG A 46 -12.13 -14.74 -1.93
CA ARG A 46 -11.38 -15.81 -2.60
C ARG A 46 -9.97 -15.96 -2.04
N MET A 47 -9.27 -14.87 -1.74
CA MET A 47 -7.96 -14.88 -1.10
C MET A 47 -8.03 -15.56 0.27
N ALA A 48 -9.01 -15.20 1.11
CA ALA A 48 -9.24 -15.86 2.40
C ALA A 48 -9.57 -17.36 2.23
N ALA A 49 -10.43 -17.69 1.26
CA ALA A 49 -10.82 -19.08 0.98
C ALA A 49 -9.66 -19.96 0.49
N ALA A 50 -8.68 -19.38 -0.23
CA ALA A 50 -7.50 -20.10 -0.70
C ALA A 50 -6.57 -20.53 0.44
N VAL A 51 -6.61 -19.83 1.59
CA VAL A 51 -5.67 -20.06 2.69
C VAL A 51 -6.29 -20.66 3.96
N LYS A 52 -7.63 -20.61 4.11
CA LYS A 52 -8.32 -20.99 5.37
C LYS A 52 -7.95 -22.38 5.92
N ASP A 53 -7.72 -23.36 5.04
CA ASP A 53 -7.44 -24.75 5.41
C ASP A 53 -5.95 -25.12 5.29
N THR A 54 -5.14 -24.23 4.72
CA THR A 54 -3.75 -24.51 4.32
C THR A 54 -2.71 -23.78 5.17
N VAL A 55 -3.13 -23.00 6.17
CA VAL A 55 -2.20 -22.31 7.08
C VAL A 55 -1.24 -23.30 7.74
N ASP A 56 0.03 -23.22 7.37
CA ASP A 56 1.16 -23.92 7.99
C ASP A 56 2.09 -22.90 8.62
N LEU A 57 2.15 -22.86 9.95
CA LEU A 57 2.96 -21.89 10.67
C LEU A 57 4.47 -22.03 10.42
N ASN A 58 4.92 -23.15 9.84
CA ASN A 58 6.32 -23.35 9.48
C ASN A 58 6.68 -22.80 8.09
N GLU A 59 5.70 -22.37 7.30
CA GLU A 59 5.93 -21.84 5.96
C GLU A 59 6.36 -20.38 5.99
N ALA A 60 7.08 -19.93 4.96
CA ALA A 60 7.64 -18.59 4.90
C ALA A 60 6.61 -17.47 5.13
N ALA A 61 5.42 -17.58 4.51
CA ALA A 61 4.35 -16.61 4.67
C ALA A 61 3.87 -16.50 6.13
N SER A 62 3.60 -17.62 6.79
CA SER A 62 3.10 -17.59 8.18
C SER A 62 4.17 -17.10 9.14
N VAL A 63 5.41 -17.55 8.94
CA VAL A 63 6.55 -17.09 9.74
C VAL A 63 6.75 -15.58 9.62
N GLU A 64 6.55 -15.02 8.43
CA GLU A 64 6.74 -13.59 8.17
C GLU A 64 5.60 -12.71 8.66
N TYR A 65 4.35 -13.18 8.69
CA TYR A 65 3.20 -12.34 9.04
C TYR A 65 2.52 -12.70 10.36
N PHE A 66 2.83 -13.85 10.95
CA PHE A 66 2.39 -14.27 12.28
C PHE A 66 3.54 -14.60 13.23
N GLY A 67 4.79 -14.57 12.74
CA GLY A 67 5.99 -14.85 13.52
C GLY A 67 6.27 -16.35 13.72
N PRO A 68 7.36 -16.71 14.42
CA PRO A 68 7.82 -18.09 14.45
C PRO A 68 6.85 -19.01 15.22
N PRO A 69 6.73 -20.30 14.83
CA PRO A 69 5.79 -21.25 15.41
C PRO A 69 5.86 -21.38 16.93
N VAL A 70 7.05 -21.22 17.52
CA VAL A 70 7.24 -21.29 18.97
C VAL A 70 6.38 -20.28 19.73
N PHE A 71 5.93 -19.22 19.07
CA PHE A 71 5.05 -18.21 19.63
C PHE A 71 3.67 -18.13 18.99
N SER A 72 3.51 -18.60 17.75
CA SER A 72 2.25 -18.52 17.00
C SER A 72 1.44 -19.82 17.00
N ALA A 73 2.00 -20.94 17.45
CA ALA A 73 1.35 -22.25 17.41
C ALA A 73 0.02 -22.30 18.18
N ASP A 74 -0.04 -21.62 19.33
CA ASP A 74 -1.24 -21.59 20.16
C ASP A 74 -2.38 -20.80 19.50
N TYR A 75 -2.08 -19.94 18.53
CA TYR A 75 -3.06 -19.12 17.81
C TYR A 75 -3.45 -19.68 16.43
N LYS A 76 -3.00 -20.90 16.11
CA LYS A 76 -3.20 -21.50 14.78
C LYS A 76 -4.69 -21.64 14.44
N ASP A 77 -5.50 -22.03 15.40
CA ASP A 77 -6.92 -22.28 15.21
C ASP A 77 -7.68 -20.96 15.06
N GLU A 78 -7.28 -19.89 15.75
CA GLU A 78 -7.81 -18.55 15.56
C GLU A 78 -7.46 -17.99 14.19
N ILE A 79 -6.22 -18.13 13.74
CA ILE A 79 -5.80 -17.66 12.41
C ILE A 79 -6.63 -18.34 11.32
N ARG A 80 -6.77 -19.67 11.40
CA ARG A 80 -7.62 -20.45 10.48
C ARG A 80 -9.10 -20.09 10.63
N GLY A 81 -9.56 -19.89 11.85
CA GLY A 81 -10.94 -19.52 12.17
C GLY A 81 -11.34 -18.19 11.56
N VAL A 82 -10.46 -17.19 11.63
CA VAL A 82 -10.64 -15.87 10.99
C VAL A 82 -10.75 -16.04 9.47
N PHE A 83 -9.79 -16.70 8.82
CA PHE A 83 -9.87 -16.90 7.36
C PHE A 83 -11.08 -17.75 6.94
N ALA A 84 -11.42 -18.79 7.71
CA ALA A 84 -12.58 -19.63 7.43
C ALA A 84 -13.88 -18.84 7.52
N SER A 85 -14.01 -17.96 8.54
CA SER A 85 -15.14 -17.06 8.72
C SER A 85 -15.21 -16.03 7.59
N THR A 86 -14.11 -15.33 7.28
CA THR A 86 -14.06 -14.39 6.14
C THR A 86 -14.36 -15.09 4.82
N ALA A 87 -13.96 -16.35 4.62
CA ALA A 87 -14.24 -17.10 3.41
C ALA A 87 -15.73 -17.45 3.21
N THR A 88 -16.57 -17.39 4.25
CA THR A 88 -18.02 -17.66 4.10
C THR A 88 -18.77 -16.49 3.44
N PHE A 89 -18.10 -15.36 3.23
CA PHE A 89 -18.64 -14.10 2.70
C PHE A 89 -18.90 -14.12 1.20
N SER A 90 -18.79 -15.30 0.58
CA SER A 90 -19.23 -15.49 -0.79
C SER A 90 -20.66 -14.93 -0.89
N GLN A 91 -20.92 -14.08 -1.89
CA GLN A 91 -22.25 -13.52 -2.10
C GLN A 91 -23.26 -14.65 -2.06
N GLY A 92 -24.07 -14.69 -1.01
CA GLY A 92 -25.02 -15.77 -0.81
C GLY A 92 -25.83 -15.89 -2.10
N SER A 93 -25.95 -17.11 -2.63
CA SER A 93 -26.84 -17.35 -3.76
C SER A 93 -28.20 -16.75 -3.38
N LYS A 94 -28.74 -15.85 -4.24
CA LYS A 94 -30.06 -15.22 -4.03
C LYS A 94 -31.15 -16.25 -3.68
N TRP A 95 -30.93 -17.52 -4.07
CA TRP A 95 -31.84 -18.65 -3.94
C TRP A 95 -31.62 -19.52 -2.71
N VAL A 96 -30.53 -19.35 -1.95
CA VAL A 96 -30.33 -20.08 -0.70
C VAL A 96 -30.85 -19.19 0.44
N PRO A 97 -32.00 -19.51 1.04
CA PRO A 97 -32.42 -18.90 2.29
C PRO A 97 -31.45 -19.36 3.38
N THR A 98 -30.33 -18.67 3.54
CA THR A 98 -29.53 -18.76 4.76
C THR A 98 -30.36 -18.09 5.87
N PRO A 99 -30.76 -18.81 6.93
CA PRO A 99 -31.55 -18.25 8.03
C PRO A 99 -30.79 -17.20 8.85
N PHE A 100 -29.48 -17.04 8.60
CA PHE A 100 -28.59 -16.10 9.27
C PHE A 100 -27.82 -15.29 8.22
N LYS A 101 -28.50 -14.33 7.60
CA LYS A 101 -27.88 -13.35 6.69
C LYS A 101 -27.44 -12.16 7.50
N TRP A 102 -26.13 -11.91 7.51
CA TRP A 102 -25.58 -10.68 8.04
C TRP A 102 -25.37 -9.71 6.88
N ASP A 103 -25.42 -8.42 7.17
CA ASP A 103 -25.26 -7.38 6.16
C ASP A 103 -24.00 -6.57 6.49
N ALA A 104 -23.22 -6.25 5.46
CA ALA A 104 -22.17 -5.24 5.52
C ALA A 104 -22.64 -4.04 4.71
N TYR A 105 -22.71 -2.87 5.33
CA TYR A 105 -23.14 -1.66 4.65
C TYR A 105 -21.95 -0.99 3.98
N VAL A 106 -22.17 -0.51 2.76
CA VAL A 106 -21.17 0.09 1.90
C VAL A 106 -21.46 1.56 1.74
N ARG A 107 -20.42 2.37 1.89
CA ARG A 107 -20.47 3.81 1.69
C ARG A 107 -19.32 4.29 0.81
N CYS A 108 -19.56 5.35 0.05
CA CYS A 108 -18.56 6.03 -0.79
C CYS A 108 -18.57 7.56 -0.58
N ASP A 109 -19.31 8.04 0.41
CA ASP A 109 -19.32 9.43 0.84
C ASP A 109 -18.21 9.70 1.89
N ASN A 110 -18.06 10.96 2.31
CA ASN A 110 -17.16 11.33 3.39
C ASN A 110 -17.82 11.11 4.76
N TRP A 111 -18.31 9.90 5.00
CA TRP A 111 -18.96 9.54 6.26
C TRP A 111 -17.99 9.78 7.41
N ARG A 112 -18.50 10.35 8.51
CA ARG A 112 -17.75 10.75 9.72
C ARG A 112 -16.52 11.67 9.47
N GLY A 113 -16.33 12.19 8.26
CA GLY A 113 -15.18 13.03 7.91
C GLY A 113 -13.85 12.30 7.73
N ASN A 114 -13.82 10.97 7.85
CA ASN A 114 -12.59 10.18 7.89
C ASN A 114 -11.86 10.09 6.54
N CYS A 115 -12.55 10.30 5.41
CA CYS A 115 -11.90 10.34 4.10
C CYS A 115 -11.07 11.61 3.86
N ASN A 116 -11.21 12.62 4.72
CA ASN A 116 -10.32 13.78 4.70
C ASN A 116 -8.97 13.49 5.37
N THR A 117 -8.86 12.38 6.11
CA THR A 117 -7.60 11.96 6.72
C THR A 117 -6.66 11.45 5.64
N ARG A 118 -5.44 11.97 5.65
CA ARG A 118 -4.43 11.67 4.64
C ARG A 118 -4.14 10.16 4.58
N GLY A 119 -4.19 9.61 3.36
CA GLY A 119 -3.78 8.23 3.10
C GLY A 119 -4.81 7.17 3.47
N VAL A 120 -5.99 7.55 3.96
CA VAL A 120 -7.08 6.62 4.19
C VAL A 120 -7.71 6.23 2.85
N ALA A 121 -7.53 4.97 2.46
CA ALA A 121 -8.16 4.41 1.26
C ALA A 121 -9.57 3.90 1.59
N ALA A 122 -9.69 3.12 2.65
CA ALA A 122 -10.96 2.67 3.20
C ALA A 122 -10.84 2.64 4.73
N TYR A 123 -11.98 2.46 5.39
CA TYR A 123 -12.04 2.14 6.81
C TYR A 123 -13.36 1.42 7.10
N ILE A 124 -13.46 0.77 8.25
CA ILE A 124 -14.68 0.17 8.74
C ILE A 124 -15.11 0.77 10.08
N ALA A 125 -16.40 0.74 10.35
CA ALA A 125 -16.96 0.92 11.69
C ALA A 125 -17.88 -0.26 12.03
N ASN A 126 -17.84 -0.72 13.28
CA ASN A 126 -18.69 -1.80 13.78
C ASN A 126 -19.87 -1.19 14.52
N THR A 127 -20.99 -0.95 13.83
CA THR A 127 -22.10 -0.17 14.40
C THR A 127 -23.20 -1.04 15.02
N ILE A 128 -23.92 -0.51 16.02
CA ILE A 128 -25.03 -1.20 16.67
C ILE A 128 -26.37 -0.78 16.08
N GLY A 129 -27.16 -1.78 15.67
CA GLY A 129 -28.55 -1.64 15.23
C GLY A 129 -28.74 -1.08 13.82
N THR A 130 -28.05 0.01 13.46
CA THR A 130 -28.15 0.64 12.14
C THR A 130 -26.78 1.08 11.61
N PRO A 131 -26.62 1.33 10.30
CA PRO A 131 -25.35 1.79 9.73
C PRO A 131 -24.90 3.17 10.23
N ASP A 132 -25.83 3.98 10.73
CA ASP A 132 -25.56 5.29 11.33
C ASP A 132 -25.62 5.23 12.86
N GLY A 133 -25.63 4.02 13.44
CA GLY A 133 -25.62 3.79 14.88
C GLY A 133 -24.28 4.16 15.54
N LYS A 134 -24.24 4.01 16.87
CA LYS A 134 -23.00 4.12 17.64
C LYS A 134 -22.09 2.93 17.36
N ASP A 135 -20.80 3.10 17.63
CA ASP A 135 -19.82 2.01 17.53
C ASP A 135 -19.98 1.02 18.69
N ALA A 136 -19.56 -0.22 18.43
CA ALA A 136 -19.57 -1.32 19.38
C ALA A 136 -18.42 -1.17 20.38
N GLU A 137 -18.75 -1.08 21.67
CA GLU A 137 -17.74 -0.85 22.72
C GLU A 137 -17.48 -2.13 23.53
N SER A 138 -18.52 -2.93 23.79
CA SER A 138 -18.43 -4.19 24.55
C SER A 138 -18.30 -5.43 23.68
N ASP A 139 -17.80 -6.53 24.24
CA ASP A 139 -17.67 -7.82 23.54
C ASP A 139 -19.00 -8.29 22.91
N ASP A 140 -20.10 -8.22 23.66
CA ASP A 140 -21.43 -8.62 23.19
C ASP A 140 -21.92 -7.71 22.04
N GLU A 141 -21.64 -6.41 22.13
CA GLU A 141 -21.92 -5.45 21.06
C GLU A 141 -21.08 -5.74 19.81
N ARG A 142 -19.79 -6.08 19.97
CA ARG A 142 -18.88 -6.40 18.87
C ARG A 142 -19.34 -7.65 18.12
N GLU A 143 -19.69 -8.71 18.85
CA GLU A 143 -20.25 -9.95 18.26
C GLU A 143 -21.58 -9.71 17.52
N GLY A 144 -22.41 -8.78 17.99
CA GLY A 144 -23.70 -8.42 17.39
C GLY A 144 -23.64 -7.24 16.41
N SER A 145 -22.46 -6.71 16.12
CA SER A 145 -22.29 -5.47 15.36
C SER A 145 -22.58 -5.64 13.86
N THR A 146 -22.93 -4.53 13.20
CA THR A 146 -23.09 -4.43 11.76
C THR A 146 -21.88 -3.70 11.17
N PRO A 147 -21.07 -4.35 10.32
CA PRO A 147 -19.94 -3.68 9.70
C PRO A 147 -20.41 -2.66 8.67
N VAL A 148 -19.86 -1.45 8.74
CA VAL A 148 -20.06 -0.36 7.78
C VAL A 148 -18.71 -0.02 7.16
N ILE A 149 -18.50 -0.42 5.91
CA ILE A 149 -17.26 -0.19 5.17
C ILE A 149 -17.41 1.06 4.33
N ASN A 150 -16.53 2.04 4.52
CA ASN A 150 -16.52 3.28 3.79
C ASN A 150 -15.28 3.37 2.88
N PHE A 151 -15.50 3.53 1.58
CA PHE A 151 -14.45 3.63 0.58
C PHE A 151 -14.20 5.09 0.21
N CYS A 152 -12.99 5.57 0.47
CA CYS A 152 -12.57 6.92 0.15
C CYS A 152 -12.11 7.03 -1.32
N PRO A 153 -12.08 8.25 -1.90
CA PRO A 153 -11.77 8.44 -3.32
C PRO A 153 -10.49 7.73 -3.80
N MET A 154 -9.42 7.76 -2.98
CA MET A 154 -8.13 7.13 -3.29
C MET A 154 -8.24 5.63 -3.56
N TRP A 155 -9.14 4.91 -2.88
CA TRP A 155 -9.28 3.47 -3.04
C TRP A 155 -9.73 3.09 -4.45
N PHE A 156 -10.56 3.91 -5.09
CA PHE A 156 -11.05 3.64 -6.44
C PHE A 156 -9.97 3.79 -7.53
N TRP A 157 -8.83 4.40 -7.20
CA TRP A 157 -7.66 4.54 -8.06
C TRP A 157 -6.66 3.40 -7.90
N LEU A 158 -6.74 2.64 -6.80
CA LEU A 158 -5.91 1.45 -6.65
C LEU A 158 -6.27 0.44 -7.75
N PRO A 159 -5.30 -0.25 -8.38
CA PRO A 159 -5.59 -1.37 -9.29
C PRO A 159 -6.15 -2.57 -8.52
N SER A 160 -6.65 -3.58 -9.24
CA SER A 160 -6.94 -4.91 -8.70
C SER A 160 -5.66 -5.71 -8.51
N LEU A 161 -5.71 -6.77 -7.70
CA LEU A 161 -4.59 -7.69 -7.54
C LEU A 161 -4.24 -8.37 -8.85
N LYS A 162 -5.24 -8.71 -9.67
CA LYS A 162 -5.03 -9.27 -11.01
C LYS A 162 -4.19 -8.34 -11.90
N GLU A 163 -4.51 -7.04 -11.91
CA GLU A 163 -3.75 -6.03 -12.65
C GLU A 163 -2.32 -5.91 -12.10
N LYS A 164 -2.14 -5.88 -10.77
CA LYS A 164 -0.80 -5.88 -10.15
C LYS A 164 0.03 -7.12 -10.48
N ILE A 165 -0.59 -8.31 -10.51
CA ILE A 165 0.10 -9.54 -10.89
C ILE A 165 0.53 -9.48 -12.34
N ALA A 166 -0.38 -9.10 -13.25
CA ALA A 166 -0.08 -8.98 -14.67
C ALA A 166 1.08 -8.01 -14.94
N LEU A 167 1.10 -6.88 -14.23
CA LEU A 167 2.15 -5.87 -14.34
C LEU A 167 3.51 -6.39 -13.84
N ASN A 168 3.57 -7.03 -12.67
CA ASN A 168 4.83 -7.28 -11.99
C ASN A 168 5.42 -8.69 -12.17
N GLN A 169 4.62 -9.69 -12.56
CA GLN A 169 5.07 -11.09 -12.64
C GLN A 169 6.21 -11.33 -13.64
N ASN A 170 6.37 -10.44 -14.63
CA ASN A 170 7.41 -10.51 -15.66
C ASN A 170 8.52 -9.48 -15.46
N GLU A 171 8.41 -8.62 -14.46
CA GLU A 171 9.42 -7.60 -14.16
C GLU A 171 10.74 -8.22 -13.68
N LYS A 172 11.75 -7.38 -13.53
CA LYS A 172 13.00 -7.77 -12.86
C LYS A 172 12.72 -8.37 -11.47
N ILE A 173 13.60 -9.26 -11.03
CA ILE A 173 13.47 -10.03 -9.77
C ILE A 173 13.12 -9.15 -8.56
N SER A 174 13.70 -7.96 -8.48
CA SER A 174 13.48 -7.05 -7.36
C SER A 174 12.12 -6.38 -7.31
N VAL A 175 11.37 -6.43 -8.41
CA VAL A 175 9.97 -5.96 -8.46
C VAL A 175 9.06 -7.17 -8.38
N ARG A 176 9.38 -8.21 -9.17
CA ARG A 176 8.62 -9.47 -9.24
C ARG A 176 8.50 -10.19 -7.90
N TYR A 177 9.55 -10.21 -7.09
CA TYR A 177 9.55 -10.89 -5.79
C TYR A 177 9.44 -9.93 -4.61
N ASP A 178 9.03 -8.68 -4.86
CA ASP A 178 8.75 -7.68 -3.85
C ASP A 178 7.25 -7.51 -3.68
N LEU A 179 6.73 -7.94 -2.53
CA LEU A 179 5.32 -7.81 -2.16
C LEU A 179 4.84 -6.34 -2.14
N GLU A 180 5.72 -5.35 -1.98
CA GLU A 180 5.34 -3.93 -2.10
C GLU A 180 4.81 -3.60 -3.50
N SER A 181 5.30 -4.30 -4.53
CA SER A 181 4.79 -4.15 -5.91
C SER A 181 3.34 -4.60 -6.05
N TYR A 182 2.86 -5.46 -5.14
CA TYR A 182 1.55 -6.09 -5.18
C TYR A 182 0.57 -5.50 -4.15
N ILE A 183 1.00 -5.07 -2.96
CA ILE A 183 0.13 -4.73 -1.82
C ILE A 183 -0.85 -3.57 -2.08
N ARG A 184 -0.47 -2.58 -2.88
CA ARG A 184 -1.32 -1.41 -3.17
C ARG A 184 -2.36 -1.75 -4.23
N ASN A 185 -3.35 -2.56 -3.87
CA ASN A 185 -4.46 -2.95 -4.72
C ASN A 185 -5.79 -3.00 -3.92
N ARG A 186 -6.92 -2.93 -4.65
CA ARG A 186 -8.28 -2.93 -4.09
C ARG A 186 -8.62 -4.20 -3.32
N ASP A 187 -8.12 -5.35 -3.75
CA ASP A 187 -8.52 -6.66 -3.24
C ASP A 187 -7.87 -6.94 -1.87
N SER A 188 -6.57 -6.65 -1.71
CA SER A 188 -5.91 -6.75 -0.39
C SER A 188 -6.36 -5.63 0.55
N SER A 189 -6.61 -4.42 0.05
CA SER A 189 -7.19 -3.35 0.88
C SER A 189 -8.59 -3.71 1.36
N MET A 190 -9.43 -4.29 0.51
CA MET A 190 -10.72 -4.83 0.95
C MET A 190 -10.54 -5.91 2.02
N LEU A 191 -9.63 -6.86 1.80
CA LEU A 191 -9.38 -7.93 2.78
C LEU A 191 -8.92 -7.38 4.13
N HIS A 192 -8.07 -6.35 4.14
CA HIS A 192 -7.67 -5.62 5.34
C HIS A 192 -8.88 -5.09 6.12
N GLU A 193 -9.79 -4.36 5.45
CA GLU A 193 -11.00 -3.84 6.12
C GLU A 193 -11.90 -4.95 6.68
N LEU A 194 -11.97 -6.09 5.99
CA LEU A 194 -12.74 -7.25 6.48
C LEU A 194 -12.17 -7.84 7.77
N MET A 195 -10.87 -7.66 8.05
CA MET A 195 -10.28 -8.16 9.29
C MET A 195 -10.79 -7.39 10.51
N HIS A 196 -11.06 -6.09 10.35
CA HIS A 196 -11.59 -5.24 11.40
C HIS A 196 -13.08 -5.45 11.71
N ALA A 197 -13.81 -6.20 10.87
CA ALA A 197 -15.24 -6.43 11.04
C ALA A 197 -15.51 -7.44 12.17
N ASP A 198 -15.95 -6.96 13.33
CA ASP A 198 -16.01 -7.76 14.56
C ASP A 198 -17.03 -8.90 14.49
N SER A 199 -18.16 -8.68 13.83
CA SER A 199 -19.15 -9.75 13.61
C SER A 199 -18.60 -10.94 12.80
N ILE A 200 -17.44 -10.78 12.17
CA ILE A 200 -16.74 -11.82 11.41
C ILE A 200 -15.62 -12.45 12.23
N THR A 201 -14.74 -11.59 12.73
CA THR A 201 -13.39 -11.99 13.15
C THR A 201 -13.30 -12.12 14.65
N PHE A 202 -14.03 -11.31 15.42
CA PHE A 202 -13.87 -11.17 16.86
C PHE A 202 -14.02 -12.51 17.59
N LYS A 203 -15.17 -13.18 17.44
CA LYS A 203 -15.43 -14.48 18.06
C LYS A 203 -14.47 -15.58 17.59
N LYS A 204 -14.01 -15.49 16.34
CA LYS A 204 -13.09 -16.47 15.73
C LYS A 204 -11.64 -16.24 16.13
N ASN A 205 -11.33 -15.03 16.60
CA ASN A 205 -10.04 -14.63 17.13
C ASN A 205 -10.06 -14.58 18.66
N ASP A 206 -10.79 -15.49 19.31
CA ASP A 206 -10.88 -15.58 20.78
C ASP A 206 -11.25 -14.24 21.45
N LYS A 207 -12.25 -13.56 20.88
CA LYS A 207 -12.74 -12.24 21.34
C LYS A 207 -11.65 -11.16 21.36
N ARG A 208 -10.69 -11.26 20.45
CA ARG A 208 -9.69 -10.20 20.20
C ARG A 208 -10.06 -9.45 18.94
N HIS A 209 -10.29 -8.14 19.09
CA HIS A 209 -10.43 -7.26 17.94
C HIS A 209 -9.13 -7.22 17.15
N ILE A 210 -9.24 -7.25 15.83
CA ILE A 210 -8.10 -7.11 14.93
C ILE A 210 -7.96 -5.63 14.59
N TRP A 211 -6.85 -5.01 14.99
CA TRP A 211 -6.59 -3.59 14.88
C TRP A 211 -5.59 -3.25 13.77
N ASP A 212 -5.47 -1.95 13.51
CA ASP A 212 -4.34 -1.34 12.83
C ASP A 212 -3.18 -1.16 13.80
N MET A 213 -2.39 -2.20 14.00
CA MET A 213 -1.37 -2.20 15.04
C MET A 213 -0.32 -1.10 14.82
N LYS A 214 0.12 -0.48 15.91
CA LYS A 214 1.16 0.54 15.92
C LYS A 214 2.33 0.09 16.78
N PHE A 215 3.52 0.46 16.36
CA PHE A 215 4.74 0.24 17.11
C PHE A 215 5.64 1.47 17.14
N ARG A 216 6.50 1.52 18.15
CA ARG A 216 7.38 2.65 18.40
C ARG A 216 8.83 2.26 18.11
N ILE A 217 9.49 2.99 17.21
CA ILE A 217 10.91 2.83 16.88
C ILE A 217 11.72 4.03 17.36
N LYS A 218 12.99 3.80 17.74
CA LYS A 218 13.93 4.88 18.07
C LYS A 218 14.44 5.54 16.80
N ALA A 219 14.20 6.84 16.63
CA ALA A 219 14.84 7.62 15.57
C ALA A 219 16.24 8.11 16.02
N PRO A 220 17.20 8.25 15.10
CA PRO A 220 18.58 8.74 15.32
C PRO A 220 18.70 10.01 16.14
N VAL A 221 17.72 10.90 16.08
CA VAL A 221 17.73 12.19 16.78
C VAL A 221 17.17 12.06 18.21
N GLY A 222 17.19 10.86 18.79
CA GLY A 222 16.68 10.58 20.14
C GLY A 222 15.16 10.73 20.31
N LYS A 223 14.41 10.98 19.22
CA LYS A 223 12.95 11.01 19.23
C LYS A 223 12.42 9.64 18.82
N ASN A 224 11.52 9.08 19.62
CA ASN A 224 10.83 7.87 19.20
C ASN A 224 9.70 8.24 18.24
N ALA A 225 9.45 7.39 17.25
CA ALA A 225 8.42 7.61 16.26
C ALA A 225 7.44 6.43 16.23
N TRP A 226 6.15 6.73 16.30
CA TRP A 226 5.09 5.74 16.10
C TRP A 226 4.95 5.42 14.60
N ARG A 227 4.78 4.14 14.30
CA ARG A 227 4.56 3.61 12.95
C ARG A 227 3.41 2.61 13.01
N LYS A 228 2.58 2.61 11.98
CA LYS A 228 1.62 1.51 11.78
C LYS A 228 2.39 0.29 11.24
N ALA A 229 1.98 -0.91 11.64
CA ALA A 229 2.41 -2.17 11.04
C ALA A 229 1.74 -2.39 9.68
N TYR A 230 1.93 -1.42 8.79
CA TYR A 230 1.30 -1.36 7.47
C TYR A 230 2.26 -1.76 6.37
N GLY A 231 1.78 -2.55 5.44
CA GLY A 231 2.54 -3.06 4.32
C GLY A 231 3.46 -4.22 4.71
N PRO A 232 3.98 -4.94 3.71
CA PRO A 232 4.85 -6.10 3.87
C PRO A 232 6.04 -5.85 4.79
N GLY A 233 6.79 -4.76 4.59
CA GLY A 233 8.02 -4.51 5.35
C GLY A 233 7.78 -4.32 6.84
N TYR A 234 6.83 -3.44 7.20
CA TYR A 234 6.54 -3.15 8.60
C TYR A 234 5.76 -4.27 9.30
N SER A 235 4.90 -5.00 8.59
CA SER A 235 4.22 -6.18 9.16
C SER A 235 5.22 -7.29 9.47
N LYS A 236 6.19 -7.53 8.59
CA LYS A 236 7.30 -8.47 8.85
C LYS A 236 8.19 -8.02 10.00
N LEU A 237 8.44 -6.72 10.15
CA LEU A 237 9.20 -6.21 11.29
C LEU A 237 8.42 -6.39 12.59
N TYR A 238 7.13 -6.08 12.57
CA TYR A 238 6.25 -6.19 13.72
C TYR A 238 6.21 -7.61 14.28
N THR A 239 6.12 -8.62 13.41
CA THR A 239 6.16 -10.05 13.79
C THR A 239 7.57 -10.57 14.07
N ARG A 240 8.57 -9.71 14.19
CA ARG A 240 9.93 -10.09 14.61
C ARG A 240 10.29 -9.54 15.99
N VAL A 241 9.35 -8.99 16.73
CA VAL A 241 9.60 -8.33 18.02
C VAL A 241 9.07 -9.16 19.18
N GLU A 242 9.90 -9.41 20.20
CA GLU A 242 9.58 -10.31 21.32
C GLU A 242 8.27 -9.90 22.04
N GLU A 243 8.04 -8.61 22.20
CA GLU A 243 6.88 -8.03 22.87
C GLU A 243 5.54 -8.32 22.18
N VAL A 244 5.56 -8.66 20.88
CA VAL A 244 4.34 -8.97 20.11
C VAL A 244 3.81 -10.37 20.43
N PHE A 245 4.65 -11.26 20.94
CA PHE A 245 4.31 -12.68 21.09
C PHE A 245 3.61 -13.02 22.41
N GLY A 246 3.92 -12.32 23.50
CA GLY A 246 3.43 -12.66 24.84
C GLY A 246 1.93 -12.40 25.06
N SER A 247 1.27 -11.66 24.17
CA SER A 247 -0.11 -11.17 24.36
C SER A 247 -1.04 -11.47 23.18
N GLY A 248 -0.65 -12.35 22.25
CA GLY A 248 -1.44 -12.65 21.05
C GLY A 248 -1.51 -11.52 20.03
N TYR A 249 -0.66 -10.51 20.15
CA TYR A 249 -0.67 -9.34 19.24
C TYR A 249 -0.31 -9.70 17.79
N THR A 250 0.26 -10.88 17.57
CA THR A 250 0.49 -11.45 16.23
C THR A 250 -0.80 -11.69 15.45
N THR A 251 -1.93 -11.92 16.14
CA THR A 251 -3.24 -12.15 15.51
C THR A 251 -4.18 -10.96 15.65
N THR A 252 -3.66 -9.78 16.00
CA THR A 252 -4.47 -8.56 16.14
C THR A 252 -4.06 -7.47 15.16
N ASN A 253 -3.26 -7.76 14.13
CA ASN A 253 -2.93 -6.81 13.05
C ASN A 253 -3.68 -7.16 11.77
N ALA A 254 -4.54 -6.27 11.27
CA ALA A 254 -5.33 -6.51 10.06
C ALA A 254 -4.44 -6.79 8.84
N ASP A 255 -3.35 -6.02 8.71
CA ASP A 255 -2.41 -6.17 7.59
C ASP A 255 -1.66 -7.50 7.63
N SER A 256 -1.39 -8.08 8.80
CA SER A 256 -0.78 -9.41 8.89
C SER A 256 -1.64 -10.48 8.19
N PHE A 257 -2.96 -10.46 8.41
CA PHE A 257 -3.88 -11.38 7.74
C PHE A 257 -4.00 -11.09 6.24
N ALA A 258 -4.20 -9.81 5.87
CA ALA A 258 -4.38 -9.43 4.48
C ALA A 258 -3.13 -9.72 3.64
N ILE A 259 -1.95 -9.42 4.18
CA ILE A 259 -0.68 -9.65 3.50
C ILE A 259 -0.31 -11.14 3.47
N TYR A 260 -0.63 -11.92 4.51
CA TYR A 260 -0.46 -13.38 4.44
C TYR A 260 -1.22 -13.97 3.25
N ALA A 261 -2.52 -13.67 3.13
CA ALA A 261 -3.34 -14.16 2.02
C ALA A 261 -2.87 -13.63 0.65
N LEU A 262 -2.42 -12.36 0.60
CA LEU A 262 -1.79 -11.79 -0.59
C LEU A 262 -0.51 -12.54 -0.97
N ALA A 263 0.39 -12.80 -0.02
CA ALA A 263 1.66 -13.45 -0.27
C ALA A 263 1.46 -14.86 -0.82
N LYS A 264 0.48 -15.61 -0.29
CA LYS A 264 0.09 -16.92 -0.82
C LYS A 264 -0.46 -16.84 -2.25
N THR A 265 -1.33 -15.85 -2.52
CA THR A 265 -1.89 -15.63 -3.86
C THR A 265 -0.81 -15.26 -4.87
N VAL A 266 0.12 -14.38 -4.51
CA VAL A 266 1.25 -13.99 -5.37
C VAL A 266 2.23 -15.15 -5.53
N GLN A 267 2.51 -15.92 -4.48
CA GLN A 267 3.35 -17.12 -4.54
C GLN A 267 2.82 -18.11 -5.59
N GLU A 268 1.51 -18.38 -5.58
CA GLU A 268 0.88 -19.24 -6.58
C GLU A 268 1.06 -18.68 -8.00
N ALA A 269 0.79 -17.38 -8.19
CA ALA A 269 0.94 -16.72 -9.49
C ALA A 269 2.40 -16.71 -10.00
N LEU A 270 3.38 -16.74 -9.11
CA LEU A 270 4.82 -16.80 -9.44
C LEU A 270 5.35 -18.24 -9.59
N GLY A 271 4.47 -19.23 -9.77
CA GLY A 271 4.87 -20.62 -9.94
C GLY A 271 5.33 -21.27 -8.63
N ASN A 272 4.61 -20.97 -7.54
CA ASN A 272 4.87 -21.42 -6.18
C ASN A 272 6.19 -20.94 -5.56
N LYS A 273 6.76 -19.85 -6.08
CA LYS A 273 7.96 -19.20 -5.51
C LYS A 273 7.55 -18.06 -4.59
N TYR A 274 7.97 -18.15 -3.33
CA TYR A 274 7.60 -17.15 -2.32
C TYR A 274 8.34 -15.81 -2.56
N PRO A 275 7.64 -14.65 -2.54
CA PRO A 275 8.26 -13.35 -2.68
C PRO A 275 8.83 -12.88 -1.33
N TYR A 276 10.13 -13.05 -1.11
CA TYR A 276 10.78 -12.70 0.17
C TYR A 276 10.97 -11.20 0.39
N LEU A 277 10.84 -10.35 -0.64
CA LEU A 277 10.97 -8.91 -0.49
C LEU A 277 9.62 -8.26 -0.14
N PRO A 278 9.62 -7.14 0.58
CA PRO A 278 10.76 -6.52 1.23
C PRO A 278 11.20 -7.34 2.45
N ARG A 279 12.43 -7.09 2.92
CA ARG A 279 12.94 -7.67 4.17
C ARG A 279 12.42 -6.87 5.36
N ALA A 280 12.31 -7.51 6.52
CA ALA A 280 11.94 -6.84 7.77
C ALA A 280 12.94 -5.75 8.20
N TYR A 281 14.25 -5.97 7.96
CA TYR A 281 15.33 -5.02 8.23
C TYR A 281 16.54 -5.31 7.32
N ASN A 282 17.43 -4.32 7.17
CA ASN A 282 18.69 -4.44 6.44
C ASN A 282 19.82 -4.92 7.38
N GLU A 283 20.45 -6.05 7.06
CA GLU A 283 21.48 -6.68 7.90
C GLU A 283 22.90 -6.09 7.74
N ASN A 284 23.18 -5.22 6.76
CA ASN A 284 24.42 -4.42 6.61
C ASN A 284 24.30 -3.47 5.41
N ILE A 285 24.56 -2.18 5.56
CA ILE A 285 24.33 -1.17 4.50
C ILE A 285 25.46 -1.12 3.46
N GLU A 286 26.69 -1.53 3.78
CA GLU A 286 27.83 -1.14 2.93
C GLU A 286 28.03 -1.97 1.65
N ASP A 287 27.63 -3.24 1.59
CA ASP A 287 28.06 -4.12 0.48
C ASP A 287 26.94 -4.76 -0.38
N GLN A 288 25.68 -4.75 0.05
CA GLN A 288 24.62 -5.50 -0.68
C GLN A 288 23.58 -4.62 -1.39
N ASN A 289 23.58 -3.30 -1.16
CA ASN A 289 22.51 -2.40 -1.61
C ASN A 289 22.90 -1.39 -2.70
N LYS A 290 24.09 -1.50 -3.34
CA LYS A 290 24.47 -0.58 -4.43
C LYS A 290 23.57 -0.65 -5.68
N GLY A 291 22.62 -1.59 -5.76
CA GLY A 291 21.66 -1.72 -6.87
C GLY A 291 20.18 -1.73 -6.47
N PHE A 292 19.85 -1.71 -5.18
CA PHE A 292 18.47 -1.79 -4.70
C PHE A 292 18.18 -0.66 -3.71
N ASN A 293 17.57 0.42 -4.20
CA ASN A 293 16.90 1.41 -3.36
C ASN A 293 15.64 0.77 -2.75
N MET A 294 15.82 -0.09 -1.74
CA MET A 294 14.69 -0.62 -0.98
C MET A 294 14.32 0.34 0.15
N PRO A 295 13.02 0.60 0.35
CA PRO A 295 12.52 1.45 1.42
C PRO A 295 12.45 0.66 2.72
N VAL A 296 13.58 0.17 3.24
CA VAL A 296 13.62 -0.41 4.59
C VAL A 296 14.34 0.57 5.50
N PRO A 297 13.59 1.40 6.25
CA PRO A 297 14.17 2.50 7.00
C PRO A 297 14.69 2.07 8.38
N VAL A 298 14.85 0.78 8.65
CA VAL A 298 15.24 0.26 9.96
C VAL A 298 16.50 -0.60 9.84
N HIS A 299 17.54 -0.18 10.56
CA HIS A 299 18.82 -0.85 10.71
C HIS A 299 18.89 -1.57 12.06
N ARG A 300 19.55 -2.72 12.08
CA ARG A 300 19.82 -3.48 13.31
C ARG A 300 21.30 -3.29 13.65
N ASP A 301 21.57 -2.59 14.75
CA ASP A 301 22.91 -2.46 15.32
C ASP A 301 22.89 -2.98 16.77
N ASN A 302 23.63 -4.06 17.06
CA ASN A 302 23.73 -4.67 18.40
C ASN A 302 22.37 -4.88 19.10
N ASP A 303 21.41 -5.48 18.40
CA ASP A 303 20.01 -5.70 18.82
C ASP A 303 19.13 -4.45 19.02
N VAL A 304 19.65 -3.27 18.75
CA VAL A 304 18.88 -2.02 18.74
C VAL A 304 18.41 -1.73 17.32
N LEU A 305 17.09 -1.63 17.15
CA LEU A 305 16.48 -1.11 15.93
C LEU A 305 16.65 0.41 15.90
N SER A 306 17.46 0.91 14.97
CA SER A 306 17.63 2.34 14.71
C SER A 306 17.10 2.69 13.33
N TRP A 307 16.37 3.80 13.23
CA TRP A 307 15.92 4.30 11.92
C TRP A 307 17.12 4.81 11.11
N VAL A 308 17.12 4.61 9.79
CA VAL A 308 18.15 5.15 8.89
C VAL A 308 17.62 6.43 8.25
N PRO A 309 18.22 7.61 8.53
CA PRO A 309 17.91 8.82 7.80
C PRO A 309 18.29 8.68 6.34
N ASN A 310 17.39 9.09 5.44
CA ASN A 310 17.58 9.20 3.99
C ASN A 310 17.33 7.94 3.13
N THR A 311 16.55 6.96 3.61
CA THR A 311 15.93 6.01 2.67
C THR A 311 14.64 6.64 2.14
N ASP A 312 14.66 7.13 0.90
CA ASP A 312 13.54 7.73 0.17
C ASP A 312 12.45 6.71 -0.19
N GLY A 313 11.96 5.98 0.81
CA GLY A 313 10.82 5.12 0.62
C GLY A 313 9.56 5.94 0.36
N TYR A 314 8.74 5.45 -0.56
CA TYR A 314 7.44 6.00 -0.99
C TYR A 314 6.36 6.12 0.13
N PHE A 315 6.77 6.07 1.39
CA PHE A 315 5.99 6.46 2.56
C PHE A 315 6.68 7.67 3.17
N ASN A 316 6.16 8.87 2.86
CA ASN A 316 6.68 10.11 3.38
C ASN A 316 6.63 10.10 4.92
N VAL A 317 7.80 10.02 5.55
CA VAL A 317 8.01 9.66 6.96
C VAL A 317 7.74 10.84 7.92
N GLN A 318 7.51 12.04 7.40
CA GLN A 318 7.25 13.24 8.19
C GLN A 318 5.77 13.45 8.56
N GLU A 319 4.89 12.51 8.17
CA GLU A 319 3.44 12.76 8.15
C GLU A 319 2.59 11.74 8.91
N ALA A 320 3.20 10.80 9.63
CA ALA A 320 2.48 10.27 10.79
C ALA A 320 2.37 11.46 11.76
N PRO A 321 1.16 11.97 12.08
CA PRO A 321 1.04 13.03 13.07
C PRO A 321 1.81 12.55 14.30
N GLN A 322 2.80 13.32 14.75
CA GLN A 322 3.67 12.95 15.87
C GLN A 322 2.87 12.77 17.19
N ASP A 323 1.57 13.03 17.14
CA ASP A 323 0.69 13.34 18.24
C ASP A 323 -0.76 12.84 18.01
N GLN A 324 -1.08 12.11 16.93
CA GLN A 324 -2.27 11.23 16.93
C GLN A 324 -1.97 9.89 17.61
N ALA A 325 -1.39 9.99 18.81
CA ALA A 325 -1.73 9.04 19.85
C ALA A 325 -3.21 9.32 20.15
N CYS A 326 -4.12 8.50 19.62
CA CYS A 326 -5.49 8.45 20.09
C CYS A 326 -6.15 9.83 20.19
N SER A 327 -6.57 10.41 19.07
CA SER A 327 -7.33 11.66 19.19
C SER A 327 -8.56 11.37 20.06
N ALA A 328 -8.92 12.27 20.99
CA ALA A 328 -10.08 12.09 21.86
C ALA A 328 -11.41 11.86 21.10
N ALA A 329 -11.42 12.05 19.77
CA ALA A 329 -12.53 11.72 18.89
C ALA A 329 -12.70 10.21 18.62
N GLU A 330 -11.67 9.38 18.83
CA GLU A 330 -11.72 7.91 18.66
C GLU A 330 -12.13 7.19 19.96
N GLY A 331 -12.39 7.91 21.05
CA GLY A 331 -12.68 7.29 22.36
C GLY A 331 -11.46 6.58 22.96
N GLU A 332 -11.30 6.64 24.28
CA GLU A 332 -10.13 6.05 24.97
C GLU A 332 -10.04 4.52 24.82
N ASN A 333 -11.09 3.86 24.34
CA ASN A 333 -11.20 2.40 24.21
C ASN A 333 -10.93 1.84 22.80
N GLU A 334 -10.74 2.68 21.77
CA GLU A 334 -10.49 2.20 20.38
C GLU A 334 -9.03 2.34 19.94
N CYS A 335 -8.13 2.59 20.88
CA CYS A 335 -6.75 2.73 20.55
C CYS A 335 -6.06 1.38 20.36
N PRO A 336 -5.43 1.13 19.19
CA PRO A 336 -4.59 -0.05 19.06
C PRO A 336 -3.50 0.00 20.14
N PRO A 337 -3.25 -1.10 20.86
CA PRO A 337 -2.18 -1.13 21.84
C PRO A 337 -0.87 -0.82 21.12
N GLY A 338 -0.17 0.20 21.61
CA GLY A 338 1.14 0.56 21.10
C GLY A 338 2.20 -0.36 21.68
N VAL A 339 2.97 -1.04 20.84
CA VAL A 339 4.09 -1.89 21.29
C VAL A 339 5.40 -1.10 21.18
N GLU A 340 6.14 -0.97 22.28
CA GLU A 340 7.50 -0.42 22.26
C GLU A 340 8.49 -1.54 21.93
N PHE A 341 9.24 -1.37 20.85
CA PHE A 341 10.19 -2.39 20.40
C PHE A 341 11.48 -2.26 21.20
N SER A 342 11.77 -3.22 22.07
CA SER A 342 13.06 -3.28 22.76
C SER A 342 13.97 -4.38 22.20
N LYS A 343 13.41 -5.49 21.69
CA LYS A 343 14.21 -6.63 21.24
C LYS A 343 13.60 -7.40 20.06
N LEU A 344 14.44 -7.68 19.07
CA LEU A 344 14.09 -8.62 18.00
C LEU A 344 14.19 -10.06 18.49
N VAL A 345 13.29 -10.90 17.98
CA VAL A 345 13.38 -12.36 18.11
C VAL A 345 14.62 -12.86 17.39
N ASP A 346 15.40 -13.67 18.09
CA ASP A 346 16.58 -14.32 17.54
C ASP A 346 16.23 -15.32 16.42
N ASP A 347 17.05 -15.37 15.37
CA ASP A 347 16.80 -16.27 14.23
C ASP A 347 16.75 -17.75 14.67
N SER A 348 17.37 -18.15 15.78
CA SER A 348 17.26 -19.52 16.34
C SER A 348 15.84 -19.92 16.76
N LYS A 349 14.91 -18.96 16.88
CA LYS A 349 13.49 -19.23 17.16
C LYS A 349 12.70 -19.56 15.89
N TYR A 350 13.28 -19.32 14.72
CA TYR A 350 12.65 -19.57 13.43
C TYR A 350 12.91 -20.99 12.96
N PRO A 351 11.98 -21.60 12.18
CA PRO A 351 12.23 -22.91 11.60
C PRO A 351 13.47 -22.89 10.71
N GLN A 352 14.36 -23.88 10.89
CA GLN A 352 15.57 -23.98 10.07
C GLN A 352 15.25 -24.08 8.58
N SER A 353 14.16 -24.78 8.22
CA SER A 353 13.67 -24.86 6.84
C SER A 353 13.38 -23.48 6.23
N TYR A 354 12.77 -22.57 6.99
CA TYR A 354 12.51 -21.20 6.55
C TYR A 354 13.82 -20.42 6.37
N LEU A 355 14.75 -20.52 7.31
CA LEU A 355 16.05 -19.85 7.23
C LEU A 355 16.86 -20.33 6.02
N ASP A 356 16.87 -21.64 5.78
CA ASP A 356 17.55 -22.26 4.64
C ASP A 356 16.89 -21.86 3.31
N GLU A 357 15.55 -21.86 3.24
CA GLU A 357 14.81 -21.44 2.05
C GLU A 357 15.07 -19.96 1.72
N ARG A 358 14.99 -19.07 2.74
CA ARG A 358 15.30 -17.64 2.60
C ARG A 358 16.74 -17.43 2.14
N LYS A 359 17.70 -18.14 2.75
CA LYS A 359 19.13 -18.03 2.41
C LYS A 359 19.37 -18.47 0.97
N LYS A 360 18.83 -19.63 0.57
CA LYS A 360 18.91 -20.14 -0.80
C LYS A 360 18.34 -19.14 -1.79
N TRP A 361 17.18 -18.55 -1.48
CA TRP A 361 16.56 -17.53 -2.32
C TRP A 361 17.45 -16.29 -2.47
N LEU A 362 18.04 -15.80 -1.38
CA LEU A 362 18.98 -14.66 -1.40
C LEU A 362 20.24 -14.96 -2.24
N GLU A 363 20.73 -16.19 -2.23
CA GLU A 363 21.85 -16.63 -3.07
C GLU A 363 21.45 -16.72 -4.54
N GLU A 364 20.25 -17.22 -4.84
CA GLU A 364 19.71 -17.28 -6.21
C GLU A 364 19.62 -15.89 -6.83
N ILE A 365 19.05 -14.91 -6.11
CA ILE A 365 18.93 -13.54 -6.65
C ILE A 365 20.28 -12.83 -6.78
N LYS A 366 21.26 -13.16 -5.93
CA LYS A 366 22.61 -12.58 -6.00
C LYS A 366 23.35 -13.03 -7.26
N ASN A 367 23.11 -14.27 -7.67
CA ASN A 367 23.73 -14.89 -8.84
C ASN A 367 22.96 -14.64 -10.14
N MET A 368 21.72 -14.16 -10.04
CA MET A 368 20.99 -13.64 -11.19
C MET A 368 21.66 -12.32 -11.59
N THR A 369 22.67 -12.41 -12.45
CA THR A 369 23.16 -11.26 -13.20
C THR A 369 21.94 -10.61 -13.83
N PHE A 370 21.74 -9.32 -13.57
CA PHE A 370 20.83 -8.53 -14.39
C PHE A 370 21.40 -8.64 -15.78
N ASP A 371 20.79 -9.49 -16.60
CA ASP A 371 21.11 -9.52 -18.02
C ASP A 371 21.02 -8.07 -18.45
N LYS A 372 22.16 -7.56 -18.94
CA LYS A 372 22.20 -6.27 -19.62
C LYS A 372 21.02 -6.32 -20.56
N LEU A 373 20.07 -5.38 -20.41
CA LEU A 373 18.84 -5.34 -21.21
C LEU A 373 19.24 -5.75 -22.63
N PRO A 374 18.64 -6.83 -23.18
CA PRO A 374 19.06 -7.34 -24.49
C PRO A 374 19.10 -6.14 -25.42
N ASP A 375 20.23 -5.95 -26.11
CA ASP A 375 20.40 -4.84 -27.05
C ASP A 375 19.15 -4.84 -27.92
N LEU A 376 18.23 -3.89 -27.63
CA LEU A 376 16.95 -3.85 -28.30
C LEU A 376 17.30 -3.69 -29.77
N PRO A 377 16.79 -4.56 -30.68
CA PRO A 377 17.10 -4.42 -32.09
C PRO A 377 16.72 -2.99 -32.47
N THR A 378 17.76 -2.20 -32.76
CA THR A 378 17.64 -0.79 -33.12
C THR A 378 16.98 -0.76 -34.49
N SER A 379 15.65 -0.70 -34.46
CA SER A 379 14.85 -0.38 -35.63
C SER A 379 15.13 1.07 -36.01
N ASP A 380 15.61 1.29 -37.23
CA ASP A 380 15.72 2.63 -37.84
C ASP A 380 14.34 3.31 -38.06
N ALA A 381 13.25 2.60 -37.79
CA ALA A 381 11.89 3.13 -37.81
C ALA A 381 11.38 3.43 -36.38
N PRO A 382 10.77 4.61 -36.14
CA PRO A 382 10.04 4.90 -34.90
C PRO A 382 8.97 3.83 -34.66
N VAL A 383 8.97 3.25 -33.46
CA VAL A 383 7.89 2.35 -33.00
C VAL A 383 6.59 3.18 -32.95
N PRO A 384 5.50 2.78 -33.63
CA PRO A 384 4.19 3.38 -33.42
C PRO A 384 3.76 3.13 -31.97
N ASP A 385 3.28 4.17 -31.29
CA ASP A 385 3.16 4.33 -29.82
C ASP A 385 4.43 4.97 -29.21
N ASN A 386 4.37 6.30 -29.10
CA ASN A 386 5.53 7.14 -28.87
C ASN A 386 6.07 7.02 -27.44
N VAL A 387 6.93 6.03 -27.21
CA VAL A 387 7.67 5.80 -25.95
C VAL A 387 8.43 7.04 -25.45
N SER A 388 8.62 8.04 -26.32
CA SER A 388 9.25 9.30 -25.93
C SER A 388 8.34 10.23 -25.13
N LEU A 389 7.02 10.00 -25.02
CA LEU A 389 6.11 10.81 -24.20
C LEU A 389 5.50 9.96 -23.09
N LYS A 390 5.69 10.36 -21.83
CA LYS A 390 5.02 9.80 -20.65
C LYS A 390 4.31 10.91 -19.90
N CYS A 391 3.04 10.72 -19.56
CA CYS A 391 2.31 11.67 -18.72
C CYS A 391 2.40 11.25 -17.25
N ASN A 392 2.45 12.19 -16.31
CA ASN A 392 2.55 11.86 -14.88
C ASN A 392 1.28 11.26 -14.28
N TYR A 393 0.17 11.23 -15.02
CA TYR A 393 -1.03 10.48 -14.65
C TYR A 393 -1.05 9.05 -15.23
N ASP A 394 -0.04 8.67 -16.00
CA ASP A 394 0.14 7.30 -16.45
C ASP A 394 0.29 6.39 -15.23
N GLU A 395 -0.31 5.19 -15.26
CA GLU A 395 -0.64 4.33 -14.09
C GLU A 395 0.55 3.96 -13.18
N THR A 396 1.76 4.31 -13.59
CA THR A 396 3.01 4.15 -12.85
C THR A 396 3.17 5.14 -11.68
N PHE A 397 2.54 6.31 -11.70
CA PHE A 397 2.59 7.26 -10.58
C PHE A 397 1.38 7.07 -9.66
N LEU A 398 1.54 6.22 -8.64
CA LEU A 398 0.50 5.73 -7.73
C LEU A 398 -0.18 6.77 -6.81
N ASN A 399 0.02 8.07 -7.03
CA ASN A 399 -0.66 9.20 -6.39
C ASN A 399 -0.32 10.48 -7.18
N PRO A 400 -1.03 10.79 -8.27
CA PRO A 400 -0.78 12.05 -8.96
C PRO A 400 -1.09 13.20 -7.99
N ALA A 401 -0.15 14.12 -7.80
CA ALA A 401 -0.47 15.38 -7.15
C ALA A 401 -1.67 16.00 -7.90
N PRO A 402 -2.63 16.66 -7.22
CA PRO A 402 -3.68 17.41 -7.89
C PRO A 402 -3.07 18.30 -8.96
N PRO A 403 -3.80 18.47 -10.05
CA PRO A 403 -3.25 19.11 -11.21
C PRO A 403 -3.07 20.60 -10.90
N MET A 404 -2.06 21.19 -11.52
CA MET A 404 -1.69 22.58 -11.36
C MET A 404 -2.34 23.43 -12.45
N ASP A 405 -2.68 24.68 -12.13
CA ASP A 405 -3.15 25.65 -13.12
C ASP A 405 -2.14 25.79 -14.28
N THR A 406 -2.63 25.57 -15.49
CA THR A 406 -1.81 25.54 -16.71
C THR A 406 -1.16 26.88 -17.00
N SER A 407 -1.81 28.00 -16.66
CA SER A 407 -1.25 29.33 -16.88
C SER A 407 -0.06 29.59 -15.95
N PHE A 408 -0.17 29.17 -14.69
CA PHE A 408 0.95 29.21 -13.75
C PHE A 408 2.10 28.29 -14.18
N ALA A 409 1.79 27.05 -14.61
CA ALA A 409 2.81 26.13 -15.09
C ALA A 409 3.58 26.70 -16.28
N LYS A 410 2.88 27.28 -17.28
CA LYS A 410 3.50 27.91 -18.45
C LYS A 410 4.39 29.09 -18.10
N ASP A 411 3.96 29.96 -17.20
CA ASP A 411 4.76 31.09 -16.72
C ASP A 411 6.09 30.61 -16.10
N LYS A 412 6.02 29.62 -15.21
CA LYS A 412 7.21 29.12 -14.50
C LYS A 412 8.13 28.25 -15.33
N ILE A 413 7.57 27.52 -16.29
CA ILE A 413 8.37 26.85 -17.32
C ILE A 413 9.09 27.86 -18.20
N SER A 414 8.49 29.01 -18.52
CA SER A 414 9.19 30.06 -19.26
C SER A 414 10.37 30.62 -18.49
N ASP A 415 10.20 30.88 -17.20
CA ASP A 415 11.29 31.29 -16.31
C ASP A 415 12.41 30.22 -16.29
N PHE A 416 12.05 28.94 -16.19
CA PHE A 416 12.99 27.83 -16.18
C PHE A 416 13.76 27.69 -17.50
N CYS A 417 13.09 27.77 -18.65
CA CYS A 417 13.75 27.65 -19.97
C CYS A 417 14.72 28.80 -20.22
N LYS A 418 14.42 30.02 -19.74
CA LYS A 418 15.35 31.17 -19.78
C LYS A 418 16.59 30.93 -18.92
N LEU A 419 16.41 30.40 -17.71
CA LEU A 419 17.51 30.14 -16.77
C LEU A 419 18.40 28.97 -17.22
N SER A 420 17.80 27.95 -17.84
CA SER A 420 18.52 26.77 -18.33
C SER A 420 19.06 26.93 -19.74
N GLY A 421 18.67 28.00 -20.44
CA GLY A 421 19.14 28.34 -21.78
C GLY A 421 20.67 28.42 -21.83
N ASN A 422 21.26 27.69 -22.77
CA ASN A 422 22.70 27.54 -22.97
C ASN A 422 23.45 26.61 -22.01
N ILE A 423 22.76 25.91 -21.10
CA ILE A 423 23.40 24.83 -20.34
C ILE A 423 23.60 23.63 -21.28
N THR A 424 24.80 23.05 -21.25
CA THR A 424 25.13 21.79 -21.93
C THR A 424 25.08 20.67 -20.92
N LEU A 425 24.23 19.67 -21.18
CA LEU A 425 24.11 18.46 -20.37
C LEU A 425 24.96 17.34 -20.98
N ASP A 426 25.58 16.55 -20.11
CA ASP A 426 26.31 15.34 -20.45
C ASP A 426 26.32 14.37 -19.26
N ASP A 427 26.70 13.12 -19.49
CA ASP A 427 26.67 12.05 -18.49
C ASP A 427 27.70 12.24 -17.35
N SER A 428 28.70 13.10 -17.54
CA SER A 428 29.88 13.19 -16.66
C SER A 428 29.95 14.44 -15.79
N LYS A 429 29.45 15.59 -16.28
CA LYS A 429 29.62 16.90 -15.64
C LYS A 429 28.32 17.48 -15.15
N GLN A 430 27.27 17.40 -15.97
CA GLN A 430 25.98 17.98 -15.65
C GLN A 430 24.87 17.14 -16.28
N PRO A 431 24.46 16.04 -15.62
CA PRO A 431 23.47 15.13 -16.19
C PRO A 431 22.05 15.72 -16.16
N GLN A 432 21.81 16.76 -15.35
CA GLN A 432 20.49 17.38 -15.26
C GLN A 432 20.54 18.84 -14.77
N VAL A 433 19.48 19.57 -15.09
CA VAL A 433 19.12 20.86 -14.49
C VAL A 433 17.67 20.81 -14.05
N GLN A 434 17.38 21.32 -12.85
CA GLN A 434 16.04 21.36 -12.29
C GLN A 434 15.86 22.64 -11.45
N THR A 435 14.65 23.15 -11.39
CA THR A 435 14.26 24.27 -10.52
C THR A 435 13.00 23.90 -9.74
N HIS A 436 12.71 24.62 -8.66
CA HIS A 436 11.47 24.48 -7.91
C HIS A 436 10.73 25.82 -7.85
N TYR A 437 9.42 25.80 -8.10
CA TYR A 437 8.54 26.96 -7.99
C TYR A 437 7.33 26.66 -7.12
N ASP A 438 7.12 27.44 -6.06
CA ASP A 438 6.00 27.29 -5.16
C ASP A 438 4.80 28.18 -5.54
N ASN A 439 3.59 27.62 -5.48
CA ASN A 439 2.34 28.39 -5.54
C ASN A 439 1.32 27.91 -4.53
N ARG A 440 1.25 28.61 -3.39
CA ARG A 440 0.25 28.59 -2.28
C ARG A 440 -0.17 27.24 -1.67
N ALA A 441 -0.01 26.12 -2.37
CA ALA A 441 -0.27 24.74 -1.97
C ALA A 441 0.42 23.70 -2.88
N VAL A 442 0.90 24.09 -4.07
CA VAL A 442 1.44 23.18 -5.08
C VAL A 442 2.79 23.70 -5.59
N GLY A 443 3.81 22.86 -5.57
CA GLY A 443 5.13 23.08 -6.14
C GLY A 443 5.22 22.53 -7.57
N LEU A 444 5.95 23.24 -8.44
CA LEU A 444 6.31 22.81 -9.79
C LEU A 444 7.81 22.54 -9.86
N TYR A 445 8.19 21.37 -10.37
CA TYR A 445 9.57 20.95 -10.52
C TYR A 445 9.89 20.68 -12.00
N PRO A 446 10.13 21.72 -12.83
CA PRO A 446 10.59 21.49 -14.19
C PRO A 446 12.05 21.05 -14.18
N TYR A 447 12.37 20.10 -15.06
CA TYR A 447 13.70 19.56 -15.23
C TYR A 447 14.01 19.25 -16.70
N VAL A 448 15.31 19.31 -17.03
CA VAL A 448 15.87 18.71 -18.26
C VAL A 448 17.03 17.82 -17.85
N ALA A 449 17.04 16.58 -18.31
CA ALA A 449 18.08 15.61 -18.03
C ALA A 449 18.67 15.02 -19.31
N TRP A 450 19.92 14.58 -19.25
CA TRP A 450 20.57 13.82 -20.30
C TRP A 450 20.07 12.37 -20.30
N ASN A 451 19.68 11.85 -21.46
CA ASN A 451 19.20 10.47 -21.57
C ASN A 451 20.37 9.47 -21.67
N ALA A 452 21.11 9.31 -20.58
CA ALA A 452 22.25 8.38 -20.49
C ALA A 452 21.85 6.90 -20.71
N GLY A 453 20.57 6.57 -20.60
CA GLY A 453 20.04 5.23 -20.86
C GLY A 453 20.00 4.84 -22.34
N ASP A 454 20.10 5.80 -23.28
CA ASP A 454 20.15 5.53 -24.72
C ASP A 454 21.63 5.54 -25.20
N PRO A 455 22.16 4.42 -25.72
CA PRO A 455 23.56 4.34 -26.17
C PRO A 455 23.94 5.41 -27.20
N ARG A 456 23.00 5.83 -28.06
CA ARG A 456 23.24 6.88 -29.08
C ARG A 456 23.50 8.23 -28.44
N CYS A 457 22.91 8.47 -27.28
CA CYS A 457 23.14 9.69 -26.51
C CYS A 457 24.52 9.63 -25.88
N VAL A 458 24.91 8.52 -25.27
CA VAL A 458 26.28 8.32 -24.75
C VAL A 458 27.34 8.59 -25.83
N GLU A 459 27.15 8.06 -27.04
CA GLU A 459 28.05 8.31 -28.18
C GLU A 459 28.08 9.79 -28.62
N ARG A 460 26.92 10.46 -28.62
CA ARG A 460 26.81 11.89 -28.92
C ARG A 460 27.53 12.77 -27.91
N GLY A 461 27.68 12.28 -26.68
CA GLY A 461 28.50 12.87 -25.62
C GLY A 461 27.88 14.06 -24.90
N SER A 462 27.10 14.93 -25.56
CA SER A 462 26.42 16.06 -24.90
C SER A 462 25.25 16.64 -25.69
N GLY A 463 24.40 17.43 -25.01
CA GLY A 463 23.28 18.16 -25.60
C GLY A 463 23.10 19.52 -24.94
N LYS A 464 22.97 20.57 -25.76
CA LYS A 464 22.71 21.94 -25.28
C LYS A 464 21.22 22.21 -25.22
N ILE A 465 20.78 22.83 -24.13
CA ILE A 465 19.40 23.31 -23.96
C ILE A 465 19.28 24.65 -24.68
N GLU A 466 18.46 24.69 -25.74
CA GLU A 466 18.06 25.91 -26.42
C GLU A 466 16.71 26.37 -25.87
N GLU A 467 16.57 27.65 -25.51
CA GLU A 467 15.37 28.19 -24.83
C GLU A 467 14.08 27.92 -25.61
N ASP A 468 14.07 28.23 -26.92
CA ASP A 468 12.91 28.03 -27.79
C ASP A 468 12.53 26.54 -27.90
N HIS A 469 13.53 25.65 -27.92
CA HIS A 469 13.28 24.20 -27.96
C HIS A 469 12.71 23.72 -26.63
N CYS A 470 13.27 24.18 -25.51
CA CYS A 470 12.74 23.89 -24.16
C CYS A 470 11.27 24.29 -24.05
N LEU A 471 10.93 25.53 -24.41
CA LEU A 471 9.55 26.04 -24.39
C LEU A 471 8.61 25.17 -25.23
N ALA A 472 9.01 24.86 -26.48
CA ALA A 472 8.21 24.03 -27.38
C ALA A 472 7.98 22.61 -26.83
N MET A 473 8.96 22.04 -26.11
CA MET A 473 8.84 20.71 -25.50
C MET A 473 7.87 20.69 -24.33
N PHE A 474 7.95 21.69 -23.45
CA PHE A 474 7.02 21.80 -22.34
C PHE A 474 5.59 22.17 -22.77
N ASP A 475 5.42 23.02 -23.78
CA ASP A 475 4.09 23.28 -24.34
C ASP A 475 3.47 22.00 -24.92
N LYS A 476 4.27 21.16 -25.60
CA LYS A 476 3.80 19.83 -26.03
C LYS A 476 3.41 18.97 -24.82
N LEU A 477 4.19 18.96 -23.74
CA LEU A 477 3.86 18.19 -22.52
C LEU A 477 2.53 18.65 -21.91
N ILE A 478 2.34 19.94 -21.73
CA ILE A 478 1.11 20.51 -21.16
C ILE A 478 -0.11 20.18 -22.05
N VAL A 479 0.03 20.28 -23.37
CA VAL A 479 -1.07 20.04 -24.32
C VAL A 479 -1.35 18.55 -24.52
N GLN A 480 -0.31 17.71 -24.55
CA GLN A 480 -0.42 16.27 -24.82
C GLN A 480 -0.64 15.44 -23.54
N CYS A 481 -0.40 16.01 -22.36
CA CYS A 481 -0.76 15.46 -21.06
C CYS A 481 -1.82 16.33 -20.35
N PRO A 482 -2.99 16.56 -20.98
CA PRO A 482 -4.04 17.37 -20.37
C PRO A 482 -4.61 16.65 -19.14
N SER A 483 -4.97 17.43 -18.12
CA SER A 483 -5.74 16.93 -16.98
C SER A 483 -7.20 17.36 -17.10
N PHE A 484 -8.07 16.77 -16.28
CA PHE A 484 -9.44 17.27 -16.15
C PHE A 484 -9.55 18.04 -14.83
N PRO A 485 -9.96 19.32 -14.86
CA PRO A 485 -10.40 20.09 -16.02
C PRO A 485 -9.24 20.60 -16.91
N PRO A 486 -9.45 20.95 -18.20
CA PRO A 486 -8.40 21.23 -19.19
C PRO A 486 -7.51 22.43 -18.87
N GLU A 487 -7.94 23.30 -17.97
CA GLU A 487 -7.15 24.37 -17.39
C GLU A 487 -6.07 23.87 -16.41
N MET A 488 -6.00 22.57 -16.12
CA MET A 488 -5.04 21.98 -15.20
C MET A 488 -4.09 20.96 -15.87
N THR A 489 -2.90 20.75 -15.28
CA THR A 489 -1.90 19.77 -15.73
C THR A 489 -1.25 18.99 -14.57
N HIS A 490 -1.02 17.68 -14.75
CA HIS A 490 -0.36 16.80 -13.77
C HIS A 490 1.15 16.64 -13.99
N GLY A 491 1.68 17.18 -15.09
CA GLY A 491 3.06 16.93 -15.49
C GLY A 491 3.25 15.73 -16.41
N GLY A 492 4.51 15.46 -16.72
CA GLY A 492 4.94 14.43 -17.65
C GLY A 492 6.39 14.62 -18.07
N ALA A 493 6.90 13.69 -18.86
CA ALA A 493 8.24 13.72 -19.42
C ALA A 493 8.23 13.39 -20.91
N LYS A 494 9.11 14.04 -21.68
CA LYS A 494 9.31 13.81 -23.10
C LYS A 494 10.79 13.79 -23.48
N VAL A 495 11.19 12.81 -24.28
CA VAL A 495 12.58 12.68 -24.78
C VAL A 495 12.69 13.25 -26.19
N GLU A 496 13.59 14.19 -26.42
CA GLU A 496 13.93 14.70 -27.75
C GLU A 496 15.40 15.14 -27.79
N ASN A 497 16.14 14.79 -28.86
CA ASN A 497 17.56 15.14 -29.01
C ASN A 497 18.46 14.74 -27.82
N CYS A 498 18.23 13.55 -27.25
CA CYS A 498 18.93 13.05 -26.07
C CYS A 498 18.69 13.82 -24.76
N LEU A 499 17.72 14.74 -24.77
CA LEU A 499 17.29 15.47 -23.59
C LEU A 499 15.90 14.95 -23.17
N VAL A 500 15.76 14.64 -21.89
CA VAL A 500 14.50 14.33 -21.22
C VAL A 500 13.98 15.61 -20.61
N PHE A 501 12.96 16.20 -21.22
CA PHE A 501 12.23 17.35 -20.67
C PHE A 501 11.11 16.82 -19.80
N GLY A 502 10.96 17.28 -18.56
CA GLY A 502 9.84 16.88 -17.75
C GLY A 502 9.52 17.86 -16.66
N PHE A 503 8.32 17.77 -16.10
CA PHE A 503 7.99 18.50 -14.88
C PHE A 503 7.10 17.68 -13.99
N ASP A 504 7.37 17.76 -12.69
CA ASP A 504 6.55 17.17 -11.66
C ASP A 504 5.75 18.25 -10.93
N VAL A 505 4.56 17.86 -10.51
CA VAL A 505 3.71 18.66 -9.65
C VAL A 505 3.77 18.00 -8.27
N TRP A 506 4.09 18.77 -7.24
CA TRP A 506 4.19 18.28 -5.85
C TRP A 506 3.45 19.18 -4.87
N TRP A 507 3.28 18.76 -3.62
CA TRP A 507 2.63 19.57 -2.59
C TRP A 507 3.68 20.20 -1.68
N ASP A 508 3.65 21.52 -1.53
CA ASP A 508 4.37 22.17 -0.43
C ASP A 508 3.46 22.24 0.80
N TYR A 509 3.68 21.28 1.70
CA TYR A 509 2.89 21.09 2.91
C TYR A 509 3.13 22.16 3.99
N GLN A 510 4.21 22.93 3.92
CA GLN A 510 4.52 23.92 4.97
C GLN A 510 3.58 25.14 4.92
N MET A 511 3.08 25.52 3.75
CA MET A 511 2.23 26.70 3.60
C MET A 511 0.79 26.50 4.06
N ILE A 512 0.22 25.30 3.98
CA ILE A 512 -1.17 25.04 4.43
C ILE A 512 -1.27 25.15 5.96
N ALA A 513 -0.25 24.67 6.69
CA ALA A 513 -0.16 24.87 8.14
C ALA A 513 -0.07 26.36 8.49
N ALA A 514 0.73 27.14 7.77
CA ALA A 514 0.87 28.59 7.98
C ALA A 514 -0.41 29.39 7.62
N MET A 515 -1.17 28.96 6.60
CA MET A 515 -2.44 29.60 6.24
C MET A 515 -3.55 29.32 7.26
N ARG A 516 -3.61 28.11 7.85
CA ARG A 516 -4.53 27.81 8.97
C ARG A 516 -4.29 28.72 10.18
N PHE A 517 -3.03 28.95 10.55
CA PHE A 517 -2.68 29.88 11.63
C PHE A 517 -3.05 31.33 11.31
N ARG A 518 -2.96 31.78 10.05
CA ARG A 518 -3.35 33.16 9.67
C ARG A 518 -4.85 33.39 9.72
N THR A 519 -5.67 32.42 9.30
CA THR A 519 -7.14 32.56 9.35
C THR A 519 -7.69 32.58 10.78
N GLU A 520 -7.07 31.85 11.72
CA GLU A 520 -7.47 31.87 13.14
C GLU A 520 -6.99 33.13 13.88
N SER A 521 -5.86 33.71 13.49
CA SER A 521 -5.35 34.97 14.07
C SER A 521 -6.01 36.25 13.54
N GLY A 522 -6.72 36.18 12.40
CA GLY A 522 -7.31 37.33 11.71
C GLY A 522 -8.78 37.65 12.06
N LEU A 523 -9.51 36.72 12.70
CA LEU A 523 -10.91 36.91 13.09
C LEU A 523 -11.10 37.53 14.49
N GLY A 524 -10.02 37.96 15.13
CA GLY A 524 -10.00 38.38 16.53
C GLY A 524 -9.61 39.84 16.78
N LYS A 525 -9.90 40.79 15.87
CA LYS A 525 -9.71 42.23 16.14
C LYS A 525 -10.53 43.11 15.21
N GLU A 526 -11.82 43.25 15.49
CA GLU A 526 -12.58 44.51 15.40
C GLU A 526 -14.04 44.27 15.85
N MET A 527 -14.26 44.43 17.15
CA MET A 527 -15.54 44.89 17.70
C MET A 527 -15.22 45.84 18.86
N LYS A 528 -15.29 47.14 18.56
CA LYS A 528 -15.64 48.20 19.51
C LYS A 528 -16.70 49.07 18.84
#